data_AF-U6DAM8-F1
#
_entry.id   AF-U6DAM8-F1
#
_cell.length_a   1.000
_cell.length_b   1.000
_cell.length_c   1.000
_cell.angle_alpha   90.00
_cell.angle_beta   90.00
_cell.angle_gamma   90.00
#
_symmetry.space_group_name_H-M   'P 1'
#
loop_
_entity.id
_entity.type
_entity.pdbx_description
1 polymer ?
#
loop_
_entity_poly.entity_id
_entity_poly.type
_entity_poly.pdbx_seq_one_letter_code
_entity_poly.pdbx_strand_id
1 'polypeptide(L)'
;GGDKEKSYPAAAPSVSKGIEVTSWTADASRGLRFIVYDLAGDESYEVIQPFFLSPGALYMLVVNLATYEPRRFPATVGSFLHRVGARVPHAVVCIVGTHADLCGERELEEKCLDIHRQIALQEKHDAEGLSRLAQVVDEALTRDFELRSASPHAAYYGVSDKNLRRRKAHFQYLLNHRLQILSPVLPVSCRDPRQLQRLRDKLLSVAEHREIFPNLHRVLPRSWQVLEELHFQPPQAQRLWLSWWDSARLGLQAGLTEDRLQSALSYLHESGKLLYFEDSPALKEHVFHNLTRLIDILNVFFQRDPSLLLHKLLLGTSGEGEGEGDRSPLMATPTPGQELLRATQLHHYVEGFLLHGLLPAHVIRLLLKPHVQAQQDLQLLLELLEKMGLCYCLNKPKGKPLNGSTAWYKFPCYVQNEVPHAEAWINGTNLAGQSFVAEQLQIEYSFPFTFPPGLFARYSVQINSHVVHRSDGKLQIFAYRGKVPVVVSYRPAKGLLQPDTLSIASHASLPNIWTAWQAITPLVEELNVLLQEWPGLHYTVHILCSKCLKRGSPNPHAFPGELLSQPRPEGVAEIICPKNGSERVNVALVYPPTPTVISPCSKKNVGEKHRNQ
;
A
#
# COMPACT_ATOMS: atom_id res chain seq x y z
N GLY A 1 -8.61 51.33 37.27
CA GLY A 1 -9.07 49.93 37.34
C GLY A 1 -8.74 49.32 36.00
N GLY A 2 -7.76 48.42 35.96
CA GLY A 2 -7.22 47.87 34.73
C GLY A 2 -7.92 46.58 34.33
N ASP A 3 -8.40 46.55 33.09
CA ASP A 3 -8.86 45.36 32.39
C ASP A 3 -7.72 44.34 32.23
N LYS A 4 -7.97 43.11 32.67
CA LYS A 4 -7.15 41.95 32.35
C LYS A 4 -7.85 41.14 31.26
N GLU A 5 -7.49 41.46 30.03
CA GLU A 5 -7.73 40.63 28.85
C GLU A 5 -7.02 39.28 29.06
N LYS A 6 -7.79 38.21 29.24
CA LYS A 6 -7.25 36.84 29.32
C LYS A 6 -6.83 36.41 27.92
N SER A 7 -5.56 36.63 27.61
CA SER A 7 -4.84 35.98 26.52
C SER A 7 -4.85 34.47 26.76
N TYR A 8 -5.58 33.72 25.93
CA TYR A 8 -5.39 32.28 25.80
C TYR A 8 -4.13 32.07 24.97
N PRO A 9 -3.14 31.27 25.44
CA PRO A 9 -1.97 30.97 24.64
C PRO A 9 -2.42 30.26 23.36
N ALA A 10 -1.97 30.76 22.22
CA ALA A 10 -2.07 30.06 20.95
C ALA A 10 -1.50 28.65 21.13
N ALA A 11 -2.31 27.63 20.81
CA ALA A 11 -1.86 26.25 20.82
C ALA A 11 -0.61 26.15 19.94
N ALA A 12 0.49 25.68 20.52
CA ALA A 12 1.67 25.32 19.76
C ALA A 12 1.25 24.38 18.62
N PRO A 13 1.83 24.49 17.41
CA PRO A 13 1.54 23.56 16.33
C PRO A 13 1.77 22.14 16.87
N SER A 14 0.70 21.34 16.88
CA SER A 14 0.75 19.97 17.37
C SER A 14 1.77 19.21 16.54
N VAL A 15 2.88 18.82 17.15
CA VAL A 15 3.77 17.81 16.60
C VAL A 15 2.90 16.60 16.27
N SER A 16 2.80 16.24 14.99
CA SER A 16 2.01 15.10 14.54
C SER A 16 2.43 13.86 15.33
N LYS A 17 1.52 13.30 16.11
CA LYS A 17 1.77 12.11 16.93
C LYS A 17 1.75 10.80 16.12
N GLY A 18 1.57 10.91 14.80
CA GLY A 18 1.38 9.77 13.91
C GLY A 18 -0.05 9.24 13.94
N ILE A 19 -0.21 7.95 13.68
CA ILE A 19 -1.52 7.29 13.70
C ILE A 19 -1.94 7.04 15.15
N GLU A 20 -3.18 7.38 15.49
CA GLU A 20 -3.74 7.15 16.82
C GLU A 20 -4.98 6.25 16.76
N VAL A 21 -5.19 5.43 17.79
CA VAL A 21 -6.38 4.60 17.93
C VAL A 21 -7.07 4.91 19.24
N THR A 22 -8.36 5.22 19.15
CA THR A 22 -9.20 5.48 20.32
C THR A 22 -10.46 4.64 20.29
N SER A 23 -10.95 4.26 21.47
CA SER A 23 -12.22 3.55 21.62
C SER A 23 -13.27 4.53 22.15
N TRP A 24 -14.34 4.73 21.39
CA TRP A 24 -15.47 5.58 21.77
C TRP A 24 -16.73 4.75 21.95
N THR A 25 -17.23 4.65 23.18
CA THR A 25 -18.54 4.04 23.47
C THR A 25 -19.64 5.05 23.16
N ALA A 26 -20.28 4.89 22.01
CA ALA A 26 -21.28 5.84 21.52
C ALA A 26 -22.67 5.62 22.15
N ASP A 27 -23.01 4.37 22.48
CA ASP A 27 -24.21 4.02 23.25
C ASP A 27 -23.94 2.82 24.16
N ALA A 28 -23.80 3.06 25.46
CA ALA A 28 -23.52 2.01 26.45
C ALA A 28 -24.72 1.08 26.67
N SER A 29 -25.95 1.58 26.54
CA SER A 29 -27.17 0.79 26.75
C SER A 29 -27.35 -0.28 25.67
N ARG A 30 -26.88 0.03 24.45
CA ARG A 30 -26.91 -0.87 23.29
C ARG A 30 -25.57 -1.55 23.00
N GLY A 31 -24.54 -1.26 23.78
CA GLY A 31 -23.20 -1.79 23.59
C GLY A 31 -22.50 -1.33 22.31
N LEU A 32 -22.90 -0.20 21.71
CA LEU A 32 -22.32 0.29 20.47
C LEU A 32 -21.01 1.04 20.74
N ARG A 33 -19.92 0.56 20.12
CA ARG A 33 -18.57 1.10 20.26
C ARG A 33 -17.93 1.34 18.90
N PHE A 34 -17.33 2.52 18.73
CA PHE A 34 -16.48 2.86 17.60
C PHE A 34 -15.02 2.68 18.01
N ILE A 35 -14.24 2.04 17.13
CA ILE A 35 -12.78 2.09 17.18
C ILE A 35 -12.37 3.10 16.12
N VAL A 36 -11.85 4.23 16.56
CA VAL A 36 -11.51 5.36 15.69
C VAL A 36 -10.02 5.33 15.42
N TYR A 37 -9.66 5.16 14.15
CA TYR A 37 -8.30 5.29 13.65
C TYR A 37 -8.12 6.69 13.07
N ASP A 38 -7.32 7.53 13.73
CA ASP A 38 -6.84 8.78 13.15
C ASP A 38 -5.58 8.47 12.34
N LEU A 39 -5.67 8.59 11.02
CA LEU A 39 -4.66 8.09 10.09
C LEU A 39 -3.52 9.08 9.80
N ALA A 40 -3.37 10.11 10.64
CA ALA A 40 -2.47 11.24 10.46
C ALA A 40 -2.72 12.01 9.14
N GLY A 41 -2.87 13.33 9.23
CA GLY A 41 -2.93 14.19 8.03
C GLY A 41 -1.58 14.41 7.34
N ASP A 42 -0.55 13.68 7.74
CA ASP A 42 0.85 13.87 7.32
C ASP A 42 1.22 12.88 6.21
N GLU A 43 1.78 13.40 5.11
CA GLU A 43 2.18 12.62 3.94
C GLU A 43 3.20 11.50 4.24
N SER A 44 3.95 11.61 5.34
CA SER A 44 4.88 10.57 5.78
C SER A 44 4.21 9.24 6.11
N TYR A 45 2.93 9.26 6.50
CA TYR A 45 2.19 8.06 6.90
C TYR A 45 1.41 7.41 5.76
N GLU A 46 1.35 8.02 4.57
CA GLU A 46 0.52 7.53 3.46
C GLU A 46 0.86 6.10 3.03
N VAL A 47 2.12 5.68 3.18
CA VAL A 47 2.58 4.33 2.84
C VAL A 47 1.90 3.26 3.69
N ILE A 48 1.52 3.58 4.93
CA ILE A 48 0.94 2.64 5.89
C ILE A 48 -0.57 2.82 6.09
N GLN A 49 -1.15 3.95 5.68
CA GLN A 49 -2.59 4.19 5.73
C GLN A 49 -3.42 3.04 5.14
N PRO A 50 -3.06 2.40 3.99
CA PRO A 50 -3.83 1.30 3.42
C PRO A 50 -4.00 0.06 4.32
N PHE A 51 -3.17 -0.10 5.36
CA PHE A 51 -3.32 -1.21 6.33
C PHE A 51 -4.48 -1.00 7.29
N PHE A 52 -4.92 0.25 7.46
CA PHE A 52 -6.03 0.62 8.35
C PHE A 52 -7.35 0.82 7.60
N LEU A 53 -7.35 0.64 6.27
CA LEU A 53 -8.56 0.69 5.46
C LEU A 53 -9.13 -0.72 5.32
N SER A 54 -10.20 -1.01 6.05
CA SER A 54 -10.88 -2.31 6.04
C SER A 54 -12.33 -2.24 5.49
N PRO A 55 -12.80 -3.28 4.78
CA PRO A 55 -14.22 -3.40 4.43
C PRO A 55 -15.12 -3.33 5.66
N GLY A 56 -16.28 -2.69 5.51
CA GLY A 56 -17.24 -2.53 6.61
C GLY A 56 -16.88 -1.45 7.63
N ALA A 57 -15.83 -0.66 7.40
CA ALA A 57 -15.55 0.57 8.14
C ALA A 57 -16.36 1.76 7.60
N LEU A 58 -16.62 2.73 8.47
CA LEU A 58 -17.09 4.06 8.10
C LEU A 58 -15.88 5.00 7.94
N TYR A 59 -15.73 5.58 6.76
CA TYR A 59 -14.66 6.55 6.48
C TYR A 59 -15.19 7.97 6.68
N MET A 60 -14.49 8.75 7.49
CA MET A 60 -14.84 10.15 7.72
C MET A 60 -13.76 11.04 7.13
N LEU A 61 -14.11 11.80 6.09
CA LEU A 61 -13.23 12.82 5.53
C LEU A 61 -13.52 14.15 6.22
N VAL A 62 -12.49 14.71 6.85
CA VAL A 62 -12.55 15.98 7.56
C VAL A 62 -11.99 17.08 6.67
N VAL A 63 -12.83 18.04 6.29
CA VAL A 63 -12.45 19.15 5.40
C VAL A 63 -12.46 20.45 6.20
N ASN A 64 -11.40 21.25 6.13
CA ASN A 64 -11.41 22.59 6.72
C ASN A 64 -12.21 23.54 5.81
N LEU A 65 -13.42 23.94 6.23
CA LEU A 65 -14.27 24.80 5.42
C LEU A 65 -13.74 26.24 5.34
N ALA A 66 -13.04 26.73 6.37
CA ALA A 66 -12.49 28.08 6.38
C ALA A 66 -11.47 28.29 5.24
N THR A 67 -10.70 27.25 4.91
CA THR A 67 -9.66 27.30 3.87
C THR A 67 -10.03 26.57 2.58
N TYR A 68 -11.25 26.01 2.50
CA TYR A 68 -11.73 25.31 1.32
C TYR A 68 -12.03 26.29 0.19
N GLU A 69 -11.55 25.94 -1.00
CA GLU A 69 -11.85 26.61 -2.27
C GLU A 69 -12.18 25.53 -3.31
N PRO A 70 -13.11 25.76 -4.25
CA PRO A 70 -13.47 24.77 -5.27
C PRO A 70 -12.29 24.23 -6.08
N ARG A 71 -11.27 25.07 -6.34
CA ARG A 71 -10.05 24.68 -7.06
C ARG A 71 -9.19 23.67 -6.31
N ARG A 72 -9.32 23.58 -4.98
CA ARG A 72 -8.58 22.64 -4.12
C ARG A 72 -9.27 21.29 -3.99
N PHE A 73 -10.52 21.16 -4.47
CA PHE A 73 -11.29 19.92 -4.40
C PHE A 73 -10.49 18.66 -4.80
N PRO A 74 -9.72 18.63 -5.90
CA PRO A 74 -8.97 17.42 -6.28
C PRO A 74 -7.97 16.99 -5.21
N ALA A 75 -7.32 17.93 -4.54
CA ALA A 75 -6.30 17.65 -3.52
C ALA A 75 -6.92 17.37 -2.13
N THR A 76 -8.02 18.03 -1.78
CA THR A 76 -8.61 17.94 -0.43
C THR A 76 -9.68 16.86 -0.29
N VAL A 77 -10.39 16.54 -1.37
CA VAL A 77 -11.51 15.59 -1.35
C VAL A 77 -11.35 14.51 -2.41
N GLY A 78 -11.13 14.89 -3.66
CA GLY A 78 -11.11 13.97 -4.80
C GLY A 78 -10.09 12.84 -4.67
N SER A 79 -8.85 13.18 -4.30
CA SER A 79 -7.74 12.23 -4.10
C SER A 79 -8.03 11.21 -2.99
N PHE A 80 -8.64 11.66 -1.88
CA PHE A 80 -9.03 10.78 -0.78
C PHE A 80 -10.09 9.79 -1.22
N LEU A 81 -11.12 10.25 -1.95
CA LEU A 81 -12.16 9.38 -2.48
C LEU A 81 -11.58 8.32 -3.43
N HIS A 82 -10.71 8.71 -4.36
CA HIS A 82 -10.03 7.73 -5.22
C HIS A 82 -9.18 6.74 -4.43
N ARG A 83 -8.45 7.19 -3.41
CA ARG A 83 -7.62 6.33 -2.55
C ARG A 83 -8.45 5.30 -1.78
N VAL A 84 -9.52 5.75 -1.12
CA VAL A 84 -10.44 4.86 -0.38
C VAL A 84 -11.14 3.91 -1.34
N GLY A 85 -11.68 4.42 -2.46
CA GLY A 85 -12.35 3.59 -3.46
C GLY A 85 -11.43 2.55 -4.09
N ALA A 86 -10.16 2.88 -4.30
CA ALA A 86 -9.17 1.93 -4.81
C ALA A 86 -8.89 0.78 -3.83
N ARG A 87 -8.80 1.07 -2.53
CA ARG A 87 -8.48 0.08 -1.49
C ARG A 87 -9.71 -0.69 -1.01
N VAL A 88 -10.84 -0.02 -0.82
CA VAL A 88 -12.08 -0.58 -0.27
C VAL A 88 -13.25 -0.21 -1.19
N PRO A 89 -13.54 -1.07 -2.19
CA PRO A 89 -14.72 -0.96 -3.02
C PRO A 89 -15.98 -0.90 -2.15
N HIS A 90 -16.97 -0.13 -2.59
CA HIS A 90 -18.24 0.03 -1.89
C HIS A 90 -18.12 0.66 -0.47
N ALA A 91 -16.98 1.27 -0.15
CA ALA A 91 -16.76 1.97 1.11
C ALA A 91 -17.80 3.07 1.35
N VAL A 92 -18.16 3.24 2.63
CA VAL A 92 -19.13 4.24 3.10
C VAL A 92 -18.36 5.44 3.60
N VAL A 93 -18.60 6.61 3.02
CA VAL A 93 -17.84 7.83 3.31
C VAL A 93 -18.76 8.94 3.80
N CYS A 94 -18.45 9.51 4.96
CA CYS A 94 -19.06 10.71 5.52
C CYS A 94 -18.13 11.91 5.32
N ILE A 95 -18.66 13.03 4.83
CA ILE A 95 -17.90 14.28 4.70
C ILE A 95 -18.28 15.22 5.85
N VAL A 96 -17.28 15.66 6.62
CA VAL A 96 -17.44 16.55 7.76
C VAL A 96 -16.64 17.83 7.51
N GLY A 97 -17.34 18.95 7.44
CA GLY A 97 -16.74 20.27 7.26
C GLY A 97 -16.45 20.94 8.60
N THR A 98 -15.19 21.09 8.96
CA THR A 98 -14.76 21.74 10.21
C THR A 98 -14.58 23.24 10.07
N HIS A 99 -14.37 23.91 11.21
CA HIS A 99 -14.18 25.37 11.27
C HIS A 99 -15.38 26.15 10.71
N ALA A 100 -16.57 25.59 10.88
CA ALA A 100 -17.82 26.21 10.42
C ALA A 100 -18.05 27.59 11.08
N ASP A 101 -17.54 27.81 12.29
CA ASP A 101 -17.62 29.08 13.01
C ASP A 101 -16.78 30.21 12.38
N LEU A 102 -15.87 29.88 11.48
CA LEU A 102 -15.06 30.86 10.74
C LEU A 102 -15.66 31.24 9.39
N CYS A 103 -16.79 30.64 9.00
CA CYS A 103 -17.49 30.91 7.75
C CYS A 103 -18.82 31.61 8.02
N GLY A 104 -19.26 32.50 7.13
CA GLY A 104 -20.63 33.01 7.18
C GLY A 104 -21.64 31.92 6.81
N GLU A 105 -22.91 32.02 7.26
CA GLU A 105 -23.94 30.99 6.99
C GLU A 105 -24.10 30.71 5.48
N ARG A 106 -24.18 31.76 4.67
CA ARG A 106 -24.26 31.63 3.20
C ARG A 106 -23.03 30.97 2.60
N GLU A 107 -21.83 31.34 3.07
CA GLU A 107 -20.58 30.76 2.60
C GLU A 107 -20.48 29.26 2.97
N LEU A 108 -20.95 28.90 4.16
CA LEU A 108 -21.01 27.51 4.62
C LEU A 108 -21.90 26.65 3.71
N GLU A 109 -23.09 27.15 3.38
CA GLU A 109 -24.01 26.49 2.45
C GLU A 109 -23.40 26.36 1.05
N GLU A 110 -22.83 27.44 0.51
CA GLU A 110 -22.18 27.45 -0.81
C GLU A 110 -21.01 26.44 -0.87
N LYS A 111 -20.14 26.40 0.14
CA LYS A 111 -19.01 25.46 0.22
C LYS A 111 -19.46 24.01 0.36
N CYS A 112 -20.44 23.73 1.22
CA CYS A 112 -21.00 22.38 1.37
C CYS A 112 -21.66 21.88 0.07
N LEU A 113 -22.42 22.75 -0.61
CA LEU A 113 -23.04 22.43 -1.89
C LEU A 113 -22.00 22.23 -3.00
N ASP A 114 -20.96 23.06 -3.03
CA ASP A 114 -19.85 22.89 -4.00
C ASP A 114 -19.16 21.54 -3.79
N ILE A 115 -18.78 21.17 -2.56
CA ILE A 115 -18.17 19.86 -2.27
C ILE A 115 -19.08 18.73 -2.78
N HIS A 116 -20.37 18.77 -2.45
CA HIS A 116 -21.31 17.73 -2.90
C HIS A 116 -21.43 17.66 -4.43
N ARG A 117 -21.50 18.83 -5.10
CA ARG A 117 -21.54 18.93 -6.55
C ARG A 117 -20.27 18.38 -7.20
N GLN A 118 -19.10 18.73 -6.68
CA GLN A 118 -17.81 18.26 -7.21
C GLN A 118 -17.65 16.74 -7.04
N ILE A 119 -18.10 16.17 -5.92
CA ILE A 119 -18.16 14.71 -5.74
C ILE A 119 -19.03 14.06 -6.82
N ALA A 120 -20.23 14.59 -7.06
CA ALA A 120 -21.13 14.05 -8.09
C ALA A 120 -20.54 14.19 -9.51
N LEU A 121 -19.83 15.29 -9.80
CA LEU A 121 -19.15 15.49 -11.08
C LEU A 121 -18.00 14.49 -11.27
N GLN A 122 -17.18 14.25 -10.24
CA GLN A 122 -16.11 13.27 -10.27
C GLN A 122 -16.66 11.84 -10.46
N GLU A 123 -17.67 11.45 -9.67
CA GLU A 123 -18.31 10.13 -9.78
C GLU A 123 -18.88 9.89 -11.18
N LYS A 124 -19.59 10.89 -11.72
CA LYS A 124 -20.14 10.82 -13.08
C LYS A 124 -19.04 10.66 -14.11
N HIS A 125 -17.98 11.46 -14.05
CA HIS A 125 -16.86 11.40 -14.99
C HIS A 125 -16.19 10.02 -14.95
N ASP A 126 -15.93 9.49 -13.76
CA ASP A 126 -15.28 8.19 -13.57
C ASP A 126 -16.18 7.05 -14.07
N ALA A 127 -17.48 7.08 -13.75
CA ALA A 127 -18.46 6.09 -14.19
C ALA A 127 -18.63 6.10 -15.71
N GLU A 128 -18.71 7.27 -16.33
CA GLU A 128 -18.77 7.40 -17.80
C GLU A 128 -17.47 6.90 -18.46
N GLY A 129 -16.31 7.21 -17.87
CA GLY A 129 -15.01 6.72 -18.34
C GLY A 129 -14.93 5.19 -18.34
N LEU A 130 -15.29 4.57 -17.22
CA LEU A 130 -15.34 3.10 -17.09
C LEU A 130 -16.39 2.47 -18.01
N SER A 131 -17.55 3.10 -18.17
CA SER A 131 -18.62 2.61 -19.06
C SER A 131 -18.19 2.64 -20.52
N ARG A 132 -17.51 3.70 -20.97
CA ARG A 132 -16.92 3.76 -22.32
C ARG A 132 -15.90 2.64 -22.54
N LEU A 133 -15.04 2.38 -21.56
CA LEU A 133 -14.07 1.28 -21.67
C LEU A 133 -14.76 -0.10 -21.74
N ALA A 134 -15.81 -0.32 -20.94
CA ALA A 134 -16.61 -1.54 -21.00
C ALA A 134 -17.28 -1.71 -22.36
N GLN A 135 -17.81 -0.63 -22.95
CA GLN A 135 -18.42 -0.65 -24.28
C GLN A 135 -17.40 -1.04 -25.36
N VAL A 136 -16.17 -0.52 -25.31
CA VAL A 136 -15.11 -0.91 -26.27
C VAL A 136 -14.78 -2.40 -26.16
N VAL A 137 -14.79 -2.97 -24.95
CA VAL A 137 -14.63 -4.43 -24.76
C VAL A 137 -15.81 -5.20 -25.36
N ASP A 138 -17.03 -4.69 -25.18
CA ASP A 138 -18.24 -5.31 -25.74
C ASP A 138 -18.23 -5.31 -27.27
N GLU A 139 -17.89 -4.18 -27.89
CA GLU A 139 -17.72 -4.09 -29.33
C GLU A 139 -16.63 -5.05 -29.83
N ALA A 140 -15.52 -5.20 -29.11
CA ALA A 140 -14.47 -6.16 -29.45
C ALA A 140 -14.93 -7.62 -29.32
N LEU A 141 -15.83 -7.94 -28.37
CA LEU A 141 -16.44 -9.26 -28.20
C LEU A 141 -17.50 -9.59 -29.26
N THR A 142 -18.13 -8.59 -29.88
CA THR A 142 -19.07 -8.83 -31.00
C THR A 142 -18.37 -9.26 -32.29
N ARG A 143 -17.07 -8.96 -32.43
CA ARG A 143 -16.26 -9.33 -33.59
C ARG A 143 -15.67 -10.71 -33.35
N ASP A 144 -15.72 -11.56 -34.38
CA ASP A 144 -15.07 -12.86 -34.34
C ASP A 144 -13.55 -12.72 -34.07
N PHE A 145 -12.99 -13.67 -33.32
CA PHE A 145 -11.58 -13.67 -32.93
C PHE A 145 -10.65 -13.66 -34.14
N GLU A 146 -10.97 -14.40 -35.21
CA GLU A 146 -10.14 -14.45 -36.42
C GLU A 146 -10.09 -13.08 -37.10
N LEU A 147 -11.24 -12.41 -37.21
CA LEU A 147 -11.33 -11.08 -37.82
C LEU A 147 -10.58 -10.03 -37.01
N ARG A 148 -10.66 -10.11 -35.67
CA ARG A 148 -9.93 -9.21 -34.76
C ARG A 148 -8.42 -9.47 -34.78
N SER A 149 -8.01 -10.72 -34.98
CA SER A 149 -6.60 -11.13 -35.08
C SER A 149 -6.00 -10.86 -36.46
N ALA A 150 -6.81 -10.65 -37.49
CA ALA A 150 -6.36 -10.28 -38.83
C ALA A 150 -6.09 -8.77 -39.00
N SER A 151 -6.71 -7.91 -38.18
CA SER A 151 -6.60 -6.46 -38.31
C SER A 151 -5.79 -5.82 -37.17
N PRO A 152 -4.56 -5.31 -37.41
CA PRO A 152 -3.75 -4.68 -36.38
C PRO A 152 -4.42 -3.44 -35.75
N HIS A 153 -5.32 -2.77 -36.47
CA HIS A 153 -6.05 -1.60 -35.98
C HIS A 153 -7.31 -1.95 -35.19
N ALA A 154 -7.65 -3.24 -35.06
CA ALA A 154 -8.78 -3.64 -34.24
C ALA A 154 -8.46 -3.42 -32.76
N ALA A 155 -9.44 -2.91 -32.00
CA ALA A 155 -9.34 -2.83 -30.55
C ALA A 155 -9.06 -4.23 -29.98
N TYR A 156 -8.13 -4.31 -29.02
CA TYR A 156 -7.69 -5.58 -28.44
C TYR A 156 -7.18 -6.59 -29.48
N TYR A 157 -6.40 -6.11 -30.46
CA TYR A 157 -5.72 -6.94 -31.46
C TYR A 157 -5.03 -8.17 -30.84
N GLY A 158 -5.40 -9.36 -31.30
CA GLY A 158 -4.84 -10.65 -30.88
C GLY A 158 -5.26 -11.17 -29.49
N VAL A 159 -6.12 -10.47 -28.75
CA VAL A 159 -6.53 -10.89 -27.40
C VAL A 159 -7.63 -11.97 -27.46
N SER A 160 -7.56 -13.06 -26.71
CA SER A 160 -8.65 -14.05 -26.68
C SER A 160 -9.96 -13.53 -26.05
N ASP A 161 -11.10 -14.08 -26.46
CA ASP A 161 -12.42 -13.75 -25.88
C ASP A 161 -12.50 -14.06 -24.37
N LYS A 162 -11.80 -15.09 -23.91
CA LYS A 162 -11.67 -15.41 -22.48
C LYS A 162 -11.10 -14.23 -21.70
N ASN A 163 -10.05 -13.60 -22.21
CA ASN A 163 -9.43 -12.45 -21.56
C ASN A 163 -10.29 -11.19 -21.68
N LEU A 164 -10.97 -10.97 -22.81
CA LEU A 164 -11.95 -9.89 -22.94
C LEU A 164 -13.10 -10.02 -21.95
N ARG A 165 -13.66 -11.22 -21.76
CA ARG A 165 -14.72 -11.47 -20.76
C ARG A 165 -14.25 -11.17 -19.34
N ARG A 166 -13.00 -11.51 -19.00
CA ARG A 166 -12.39 -11.13 -17.71
C ARG A 166 -12.25 -9.61 -17.57
N ARG A 167 -11.81 -8.91 -18.62
CA ARG A 167 -11.71 -7.45 -18.64
C ARG A 167 -13.09 -6.79 -18.46
N LYS A 168 -14.11 -7.28 -19.17
CA LYS A 168 -15.50 -6.84 -19.02
C LYS A 168 -15.99 -7.03 -17.59
N ALA A 169 -15.84 -8.22 -17.03
CA ALA A 169 -16.25 -8.53 -15.66
C ALA A 169 -15.56 -7.60 -14.64
N HIS A 170 -14.28 -7.28 -14.87
CA HIS A 170 -13.55 -6.33 -14.04
C HIS A 170 -14.12 -4.91 -14.12
N PHE A 171 -14.44 -4.39 -15.31
CA PHE A 171 -15.08 -3.07 -15.44
C PHE A 171 -16.48 -3.04 -14.81
N GLN A 172 -17.27 -4.10 -15.01
CA GLN A 172 -18.58 -4.23 -14.35
C GLN A 172 -18.44 -4.27 -12.83
N TYR A 173 -17.43 -4.96 -12.30
CA TYR A 173 -17.13 -4.96 -10.88
C TYR A 173 -16.86 -3.54 -10.37
N LEU A 174 -15.99 -2.77 -11.04
CA LEU A 174 -15.68 -1.39 -10.63
C LEU A 174 -16.91 -0.48 -10.68
N LEU A 175 -17.76 -0.61 -11.71
CA LEU A 175 -19.00 0.17 -11.84
C LEU A 175 -20.03 -0.16 -10.75
N ASN A 176 -20.10 -1.43 -10.31
CA ASN A 176 -21.07 -1.89 -9.31
C ASN A 176 -20.59 -1.69 -7.86
N HIS A 177 -19.30 -1.46 -7.63
CA HIS A 177 -18.72 -1.32 -6.28
C HIS A 177 -18.13 0.09 -6.05
N ARG A 178 -18.81 1.12 -6.54
CA ARG A 178 -18.46 2.53 -6.29
C ARG A 178 -18.72 2.92 -4.84
N LEU A 179 -18.08 4.01 -4.40
CA LEU A 179 -18.24 4.54 -3.05
C LEU A 179 -19.70 4.93 -2.75
N GLN A 180 -20.08 4.77 -1.49
CA GLN A 180 -21.34 5.27 -0.95
C GLN A 180 -21.07 6.55 -0.17
N ILE A 181 -21.32 7.70 -0.80
CA ILE A 181 -21.11 9.01 -0.16
C ILE A 181 -22.38 9.40 0.60
N LEU A 182 -22.24 9.58 1.92
CA LEU A 182 -23.32 10.03 2.78
C LEU A 182 -23.59 11.51 2.56
N SER A 183 -24.86 11.84 2.37
CA SER A 183 -25.36 13.21 2.25
C SER A 183 -26.17 13.59 3.51
N PRO A 184 -26.18 14.89 3.91
CA PRO A 184 -25.37 16.00 3.36
C PRO A 184 -23.95 16.05 3.93
N VAL A 185 -23.12 16.98 3.43
CA VAL A 185 -21.89 17.41 4.11
C VAL A 185 -22.27 18.02 5.46
N LEU A 186 -21.64 17.57 6.55
CA LEU A 186 -21.99 18.00 7.91
C LEU A 186 -21.02 19.10 8.39
N PRO A 187 -21.44 20.38 8.43
CA PRO A 187 -20.62 21.43 9.01
C PRO A 187 -20.60 21.33 10.54
N VAL A 188 -19.42 21.44 11.12
CA VAL A 188 -19.18 21.35 12.57
C VAL A 188 -18.20 22.42 13.06
N SER A 189 -18.43 22.84 14.30
CA SER A 189 -17.52 23.66 15.08
C SER A 189 -17.51 23.16 16.52
N CYS A 190 -16.36 23.25 17.18
CA CYS A 190 -16.26 23.01 18.62
C CYS A 190 -17.01 24.07 19.46
N ARG A 191 -17.43 25.19 18.84
CA ARG A 191 -18.18 26.27 19.52
C ARG A 191 -19.68 26.03 19.59
N ASP A 192 -20.24 25.18 18.71
CA ASP A 192 -21.67 24.85 18.72
C ASP A 192 -21.89 23.34 19.03
N PRO A 193 -22.20 23.00 20.29
CA PRO A 193 -22.48 21.62 20.69
C PRO A 193 -23.60 20.95 19.90
N ARG A 194 -24.55 21.72 19.34
CA ARG A 194 -25.67 21.17 18.55
C ARG A 194 -25.19 20.57 17.25
N GLN A 195 -24.15 21.14 16.64
CA GLN A 195 -23.56 20.60 15.40
C GLN A 195 -22.84 19.28 15.67
N LEU A 196 -22.10 19.20 16.78
CA LEU A 196 -21.45 17.95 17.21
C LEU A 196 -22.48 16.88 17.58
N GLN A 197 -23.59 17.26 18.21
CA GLN A 197 -24.68 16.34 18.51
C GLN A 197 -25.32 15.79 17.22
N ARG A 198 -25.58 16.64 16.22
CA ARG A 198 -26.09 16.19 14.91
C ARG A 198 -25.15 15.22 14.21
N LEU A 199 -23.84 15.46 14.29
CA LEU A 199 -22.83 14.52 13.77
C LEU A 199 -22.93 13.18 14.50
N ARG A 200 -22.96 13.18 15.84
CA ARG A 200 -23.14 11.97 16.65
C ARG A 200 -24.40 11.20 16.26
N ASP A 201 -25.54 11.89 16.18
CA ASP A 201 -26.82 11.28 15.83
C ASP A 201 -26.78 10.65 14.42
N LYS A 202 -26.12 11.31 13.46
CA LYS A 202 -25.90 10.75 12.13
C LYS A 202 -25.04 9.49 12.17
N LEU A 203 -23.91 9.52 12.89
CA LEU A 203 -23.02 8.36 12.99
C LEU A 203 -23.74 7.14 13.61
N LEU A 204 -24.54 7.36 14.66
CA LEU A 204 -25.39 6.34 15.27
C LEU A 204 -26.42 5.79 14.26
N SER A 205 -27.15 6.68 13.60
CA SER A 205 -28.16 6.29 12.59
C SER A 205 -27.56 5.47 11.44
N VAL A 206 -26.36 5.81 10.97
CA VAL A 206 -25.68 5.08 9.90
C VAL A 206 -25.22 3.70 10.40
N ALA A 207 -24.65 3.63 11.60
CA ALA A 207 -24.23 2.36 12.19
C ALA A 207 -25.39 1.35 12.33
N GLU A 208 -26.59 1.83 12.63
CA GLU A 208 -27.79 1.00 12.78
C GLU A 208 -28.44 0.57 11.46
N HIS A 209 -27.98 1.10 10.33
CA HIS A 209 -28.58 0.83 9.04
C HIS A 209 -28.09 -0.52 8.50
N ARG A 210 -28.98 -1.52 8.53
CA ARG A 210 -28.68 -2.92 8.17
C ARG A 210 -28.10 -3.11 6.76
N GLU A 211 -28.47 -2.26 5.82
CA GLU A 211 -27.95 -2.33 4.45
C GLU A 211 -26.56 -1.71 4.30
N ILE A 212 -26.21 -0.73 5.13
CA ILE A 212 -24.91 -0.03 5.07
C ILE A 212 -23.86 -0.86 5.82
N PHE A 213 -24.20 -1.35 7.02
CA PHE A 213 -23.32 -2.15 7.86
C PHE A 213 -23.96 -3.50 8.26
N PRO A 214 -24.20 -4.41 7.29
CA PRO A 214 -24.84 -5.71 7.56
C PRO A 214 -24.03 -6.55 8.57
N ASN A 215 -22.70 -6.43 8.56
CA ASN A 215 -21.82 -7.16 9.48
C ASN A 215 -22.04 -6.79 10.95
N LEU A 216 -22.48 -5.56 11.25
CA LEU A 216 -22.79 -5.16 12.63
C LEU A 216 -24.03 -5.88 13.18
N HIS A 217 -24.92 -6.32 12.29
CA HIS A 217 -26.14 -7.06 12.63
C HIS A 217 -25.99 -8.57 12.50
N ARG A 218 -24.80 -9.06 12.15
CA ARG A 218 -24.50 -10.48 12.09
C ARG A 218 -24.45 -11.06 13.50
N VAL A 219 -25.14 -12.17 13.71
CA VAL A 219 -25.06 -12.93 14.97
C VAL A 219 -23.74 -13.71 14.97
N LEU A 220 -22.93 -13.52 16.01
CA LEU A 220 -21.65 -14.21 16.19
C LEU A 220 -21.71 -15.19 17.37
N PRO A 221 -20.97 -16.31 17.32
CA PRO A 221 -20.85 -17.20 18.47
C PRO A 221 -20.23 -16.47 19.66
N ARG A 222 -20.80 -16.66 20.86
CA ARG A 222 -20.29 -16.07 22.11
C ARG A 222 -18.82 -16.42 22.36
N SER A 223 -18.41 -17.62 21.97
CA SER A 223 -17.02 -18.08 22.09
C SER A 223 -16.02 -17.21 21.31
N TRP A 224 -16.43 -16.56 20.22
CA TRP A 224 -15.54 -15.69 19.44
C TRP A 224 -15.30 -14.36 20.17
N GLN A 225 -16.34 -13.81 20.78
CA GLN A 225 -16.21 -12.63 21.63
C GLN A 225 -15.37 -12.92 22.87
N VAL A 226 -15.59 -14.07 23.53
CA VAL A 226 -14.78 -14.48 24.69
C VAL A 226 -13.32 -14.66 24.28
N LEU A 227 -13.06 -15.24 23.09
CA LEU A 227 -11.69 -15.33 22.57
C LEU A 227 -11.05 -13.95 22.38
N GLU A 228 -11.76 -13.00 21.78
CA GLU A 228 -11.27 -11.61 21.64
C GLU A 228 -10.92 -11.04 23.02
N GLU A 229 -11.84 -11.10 23.98
CA GLU A 229 -11.64 -10.58 25.34
C GLU A 229 -10.42 -11.20 26.03
N LEU A 230 -10.22 -12.51 25.91
CA LEU A 230 -9.08 -13.22 26.49
C LEU A 230 -7.72 -12.78 25.91
N HIS A 231 -7.65 -12.40 24.64
CA HIS A 231 -6.40 -11.87 24.06
C HIS A 231 -6.01 -10.52 24.66
N PHE A 232 -6.99 -9.73 25.10
CA PHE A 232 -6.77 -8.39 25.67
C PHE A 232 -6.76 -8.37 27.21
N GLN A 233 -6.83 -9.52 27.88
CA GLN A 233 -6.68 -9.62 29.33
C GLN A 233 -5.19 -9.71 29.74
N PRO A 234 -4.80 -9.23 30.94
CA PRO A 234 -3.48 -9.49 31.47
C PRO A 234 -3.25 -10.99 31.76
N PRO A 235 -2.03 -11.53 31.53
CA PRO A 235 -0.81 -10.85 31.09
C PRO A 235 -0.69 -10.62 29.57
N GLN A 236 -1.58 -11.19 28.74
CA GLN A 236 -1.51 -11.17 27.28
C GLN A 236 -1.53 -9.74 26.71
N ALA A 237 -2.30 -8.84 27.33
CA ALA A 237 -2.41 -7.44 26.94
C ALA A 237 -1.06 -6.70 26.84
N GLN A 238 -0.02 -7.16 27.55
CA GLN A 238 1.30 -6.54 27.53
C GLN A 238 2.18 -7.02 26.37
N ARG A 239 1.84 -8.13 25.73
CA ARG A 239 2.60 -8.71 24.63
C ARG A 239 2.15 -8.14 23.29
N LEU A 240 3.08 -8.03 22.34
CA LEU A 240 2.77 -7.64 20.96
C LEU A 240 2.01 -8.75 20.21
N TRP A 241 2.39 -10.00 20.48
CA TRP A 241 1.89 -11.19 19.81
C TRP A 241 1.79 -12.37 20.78
N LEU A 242 1.05 -13.41 20.39
CA LEU A 242 0.97 -14.72 21.03
C LEU A 242 1.33 -15.81 20.04
N SER A 243 1.90 -16.93 20.52
CA SER A 243 2.03 -18.10 19.66
C SER A 243 0.65 -18.63 19.28
N TRP A 244 0.57 -19.37 18.18
CA TRP A 244 -0.66 -20.04 17.78
C TRP A 244 -1.14 -21.00 18.87
N TRP A 245 -0.22 -21.72 19.53
CA TRP A 245 -0.54 -22.61 20.64
C TRP A 245 -1.09 -21.87 21.86
N ASP A 246 -0.56 -20.69 22.17
CA ASP A 246 -1.08 -19.85 23.25
C ASP A 246 -2.50 -19.39 22.92
N SER A 247 -2.73 -18.96 21.68
CA SER A 247 -4.04 -18.56 21.18
C SER A 247 -5.03 -19.73 21.16
N ALA A 248 -4.58 -20.95 20.84
CA ALA A 248 -5.39 -22.17 20.88
C ALA A 248 -5.82 -22.54 22.30
N ARG A 249 -4.96 -22.32 23.31
CA ARG A 249 -5.36 -22.47 24.71
C ARG A 249 -6.42 -21.47 25.12
N LEU A 250 -6.32 -20.21 24.68
CA LEU A 250 -7.40 -19.22 24.87
C LEU A 250 -8.68 -19.64 24.13
N GLY A 251 -8.55 -20.22 22.93
CA GLY A 251 -9.65 -20.83 22.16
C GLY A 251 -10.40 -21.88 22.96
N LEU A 252 -9.69 -22.85 23.54
CA LEU A 252 -10.27 -23.88 24.40
C LEU A 252 -10.98 -23.28 25.62
N GLN A 253 -10.36 -22.28 26.27
CA GLN A 253 -10.98 -21.55 27.39
C GLN A 253 -12.27 -20.82 26.98
N ALA A 254 -12.32 -20.30 25.75
CA ALA A 254 -13.50 -19.67 25.17
C ALA A 254 -14.57 -20.69 24.70
N GLY A 255 -14.31 -22.00 24.81
CA GLY A 255 -15.19 -23.06 24.34
C GLY A 255 -15.10 -23.35 22.84
N LEU A 256 -13.98 -23.01 22.19
CA LEU A 256 -13.69 -23.35 20.81
C LEU A 256 -12.90 -24.66 20.72
N THR A 257 -13.26 -25.48 19.75
CA THR A 257 -12.42 -26.58 19.27
C THR A 257 -11.34 -26.04 18.32
N GLU A 258 -10.30 -26.84 18.09
CA GLU A 258 -9.17 -26.47 17.23
C GLU A 258 -9.61 -26.12 15.80
N ASP A 259 -10.55 -26.88 15.23
CA ASP A 259 -11.10 -26.65 13.89
C ASP A 259 -11.87 -25.32 13.78
N ARG A 260 -12.41 -24.82 14.89
CA ARG A 260 -13.18 -23.56 14.94
C ARG A 260 -12.33 -22.34 15.30
N LEU A 261 -11.16 -22.54 15.90
CA LEU A 261 -10.22 -21.46 16.20
C LEU A 261 -9.80 -20.73 14.92
N GLN A 262 -9.51 -21.48 13.85
CA GLN A 262 -9.08 -20.89 12.58
C GLN A 262 -10.11 -19.90 12.05
N SER A 263 -11.40 -20.29 11.99
CA SER A 263 -12.47 -19.41 11.53
C SER A 263 -12.64 -18.18 12.43
N ALA A 264 -12.46 -18.33 13.74
CA ALA A 264 -12.52 -17.21 14.68
C ALA A 264 -11.36 -16.23 14.46
N LEU A 265 -10.12 -16.72 14.30
CA LEU A 265 -8.95 -15.89 14.02
C LEU A 265 -9.06 -15.20 12.66
N SER A 266 -9.53 -15.89 11.62
CA SER A 266 -9.79 -15.28 10.31
C SER A 266 -10.82 -14.16 10.41
N TYR A 267 -11.91 -14.36 11.14
CA TYR A 267 -12.91 -13.31 11.36
C TYR A 267 -12.32 -12.11 12.13
N LEU A 268 -11.57 -12.35 13.20
CA LEU A 268 -10.92 -11.28 13.97
C LEU A 268 -9.86 -10.54 13.14
N HIS A 269 -9.19 -11.23 12.22
CA HIS A 269 -8.29 -10.61 11.25
C HIS A 269 -9.04 -9.72 10.25
N GLU A 270 -10.09 -10.25 9.61
CA GLU A 270 -10.90 -9.53 8.63
C GLU A 270 -11.62 -8.31 9.24
N SER A 271 -12.02 -8.39 10.51
CA SER A 271 -12.62 -7.30 11.26
C SER A 271 -11.61 -6.31 11.86
N GLY A 272 -10.31 -6.51 11.62
CA GLY A 272 -9.25 -5.60 12.06
C GLY A 272 -8.98 -5.60 13.56
N LYS A 273 -9.34 -6.67 14.27
CA LYS A 273 -9.11 -6.83 15.72
C LYS A 273 -7.71 -7.34 16.04
N LEU A 274 -7.12 -8.13 15.13
CA LEU A 274 -5.77 -8.68 15.23
C LEU A 274 -5.19 -8.91 13.83
N LEU A 275 -3.90 -9.25 13.74
CA LEU A 275 -3.28 -9.72 12.50
C LEU A 275 -2.86 -11.18 12.62
N TYR A 276 -3.28 -11.99 11.64
CA TYR A 276 -2.91 -13.40 11.55
C TYR A 276 -2.63 -13.78 10.08
N PHE A 277 -1.44 -14.31 9.81
CA PHE A 277 -0.95 -14.55 8.46
C PHE A 277 -0.75 -16.06 8.21
N GLU A 278 -1.84 -16.77 7.97
CA GLU A 278 -1.84 -18.21 7.68
C GLU A 278 -0.98 -18.56 6.44
N ASP A 279 -0.93 -17.65 5.46
CA ASP A 279 -0.20 -17.81 4.20
C ASP A 279 1.31 -17.60 4.32
N SER A 280 1.81 -17.13 5.47
CA SER A 280 3.21 -16.82 5.69
C SER A 280 3.90 -17.93 6.51
N PRO A 281 4.84 -18.70 5.93
CA PRO A 281 5.53 -19.76 6.67
C PRO A 281 6.23 -19.27 7.94
N ALA A 282 6.69 -18.01 7.96
CA ALA A 282 7.39 -17.40 9.08
C ALA A 282 6.42 -16.87 10.17
N LEU A 283 5.22 -16.42 9.78
CA LEU A 283 4.29 -15.74 10.68
C LEU A 283 3.05 -16.59 11.04
N LYS A 284 2.78 -17.71 10.35
CA LYS A 284 1.58 -18.55 10.57
C LYS A 284 1.43 -19.12 11.99
N GLU A 285 2.52 -19.15 12.75
CA GLU A 285 2.55 -19.63 14.14
C GLU A 285 2.40 -18.48 15.17
N HIS A 286 2.10 -17.26 14.71
CA HIS A 286 2.08 -16.06 15.53
C HIS A 286 0.81 -15.24 15.27
N VAL A 287 0.13 -14.84 16.33
CA VAL A 287 -1.08 -14.01 16.32
C VAL A 287 -0.73 -12.64 16.91
N PHE A 288 -0.77 -11.59 16.10
CA PHE A 288 -0.49 -10.21 16.53
C PHE A 288 -1.78 -9.56 17.01
N HIS A 289 -2.09 -9.72 18.30
CA HIS A 289 -3.34 -9.23 18.88
C HIS A 289 -3.27 -7.78 19.38
N ASN A 290 -2.08 -7.27 19.75
CA ASN A 290 -1.96 -5.91 20.27
C ASN A 290 -1.64 -4.90 19.17
N LEU A 291 -2.68 -4.47 18.44
CA LEU A 291 -2.54 -3.52 17.34
C LEU A 291 -2.10 -2.13 17.78
N THR A 292 -2.43 -1.69 19.00
CA THR A 292 -1.98 -0.39 19.53
C THR A 292 -0.46 -0.34 19.64
N ARG A 293 0.16 -1.40 20.20
CA ARG A 293 1.62 -1.51 20.25
C ARG A 293 2.25 -1.58 18.86
N LEU A 294 1.59 -2.26 17.91
CA LEU A 294 2.07 -2.29 16.53
C LEU A 294 2.04 -0.89 15.89
N ILE A 295 1.01 -0.10 16.16
CA ILE A 295 0.88 1.27 15.67
C ILE A 295 1.96 2.17 16.27
N ASP A 296 2.26 2.03 17.57
CA ASP A 296 3.38 2.76 18.19
C ASP A 296 4.72 2.45 17.49
N ILE A 297 4.95 1.18 17.15
CA ILE A 297 6.14 0.75 16.39
C ILE A 297 6.14 1.38 14.99
N LEU A 298 5.01 1.35 14.28
CA LEU A 298 4.91 1.98 12.96
C LEU A 298 5.18 3.48 13.06
N ASN A 299 4.61 4.18 14.04
CA ASN A 299 4.84 5.61 14.28
C ASN A 299 6.32 5.95 14.51
N VAL A 300 7.13 5.03 15.06
CA VAL A 300 8.58 5.22 15.15
C VAL A 300 9.23 5.29 13.77
N PHE A 301 8.86 4.37 12.86
CA PHE A 301 9.48 4.26 11.54
C PHE A 301 9.01 5.27 10.52
N PHE A 302 7.87 5.94 10.74
CA PHE A 302 7.35 6.97 9.83
C PHE A 302 7.47 8.39 10.39
N GLN A 303 8.08 8.53 11.58
CA GLN A 303 8.54 9.81 12.09
C GLN A 303 9.65 10.36 11.19
N ARG A 304 9.54 11.64 10.80
CA ARG A 304 10.52 12.33 9.96
C ARG A 304 11.37 13.36 10.71
N ASP A 305 11.03 13.66 11.97
CA ASP A 305 11.83 14.55 12.80
C ASP A 305 13.13 13.86 13.28
N PRO A 306 14.31 14.33 12.83
CA PRO A 306 15.60 13.75 13.23
C PRO A 306 15.88 13.91 14.73
N SER A 307 15.44 15.01 15.35
CA SER A 307 15.65 15.28 16.77
C SER A 307 14.86 14.29 17.63
N LEU A 308 13.63 13.95 17.24
CA LEU A 308 12.83 12.94 17.94
C LEU A 308 13.41 11.53 17.80
N LEU A 309 13.90 11.16 16.61
CA LEU A 309 14.54 9.86 16.38
C LEU A 309 15.84 9.73 17.20
N LEU A 310 16.69 10.77 17.17
CA LEU A 310 17.93 10.79 17.94
C LEU A 310 17.66 10.73 19.45
N HIS A 311 16.68 11.49 19.94
CA HIS A 311 16.26 11.45 21.34
C HIS A 311 15.81 10.04 21.76
N LYS A 312 15.01 9.35 20.93
CA LYS A 312 14.61 7.96 21.19
C LYS A 312 15.80 7.01 21.23
N LEU A 313 16.77 7.17 20.33
CA LEU A 313 18.00 6.36 20.33
C LEU A 313 18.83 6.57 21.61
N LEU A 314 19.02 7.82 22.03
CA LEU A 314 19.76 8.15 23.25
C LEU A 314 19.09 7.56 24.50
N LEU A 315 17.76 7.67 24.62
CA LEU A 315 17.00 7.00 25.69
C LEU A 315 17.11 5.46 25.63
N GLY A 316 17.19 4.89 24.43
CA GLY A 316 17.42 3.45 24.25
C GLY A 316 18.73 2.98 24.88
N THR A 317 19.78 3.82 24.82
CA THR A 317 21.12 3.48 25.34
C THR A 317 21.28 3.61 26.86
N SER A 318 20.48 4.45 27.53
CA SER A 318 20.63 4.71 28.97
C SER A 318 20.13 3.57 29.88
N GLY A 319 19.39 2.60 29.32
CA GLY A 319 18.88 1.44 30.09
C GLY A 319 19.59 0.12 29.81
N GLU A 320 20.84 0.10 29.33
CA GLU A 320 21.61 -1.15 29.10
C GLU A 320 22.26 -1.70 30.40
N GLY A 321 21.98 -1.12 31.57
CA GLY A 321 22.64 -1.46 32.85
C GLY A 321 21.92 -2.39 33.82
N GLU A 322 20.65 -2.77 33.59
CA GLU A 322 19.84 -3.45 34.62
C GLU A 322 19.07 -4.68 34.13
N GLY A 323 19.74 -5.65 33.49
CA GLY A 323 19.08 -6.92 33.22
C GLY A 323 19.85 -7.90 32.34
N GLU A 324 20.80 -8.63 32.93
CA GLU A 324 20.93 -10.09 32.86
C GLU A 324 22.16 -10.51 33.68
N GLY A 325 21.99 -11.51 34.54
CA GLY A 325 22.94 -11.87 35.57
C GLY A 325 24.21 -12.50 35.02
N ASP A 326 25.28 -11.71 34.94
CA ASP A 326 26.62 -12.21 35.24
C ASP A 326 27.40 -11.11 35.95
N ARG A 327 27.69 -11.32 37.24
CA ARG A 327 28.42 -10.37 38.07
C ARG A 327 29.89 -10.38 37.66
N SER A 328 30.25 -9.51 36.73
CA SER A 328 31.63 -9.06 36.57
C SER A 328 31.73 -7.59 37.02
N PRO A 329 32.37 -7.28 38.16
CA PRO A 329 32.50 -5.91 38.63
C PRO A 329 33.68 -5.28 37.91
N LEU A 330 33.43 -4.55 36.81
CA LEU A 330 34.29 -3.52 36.18
C LEU A 330 33.68 -3.08 34.83
N MET A 331 32.48 -2.50 34.84
CA MET A 331 32.02 -1.69 33.70
C MET A 331 32.30 -0.24 34.06
N ALA A 332 33.40 0.30 33.51
CA ALA A 332 33.75 1.70 33.64
C ALA A 332 32.59 2.57 33.12
N THR A 333 32.20 3.59 33.88
CA THR A 333 31.33 4.66 33.38
C THR A 333 31.91 5.20 32.07
N PRO A 334 31.14 5.28 30.98
CA PRO A 334 31.64 5.74 29.70
C PRO A 334 32.28 7.12 29.88
N THR A 335 33.48 7.31 29.32
CA THR A 335 34.13 8.62 29.37
C THR A 335 33.34 9.62 28.50
N PRO A 336 33.36 10.93 28.81
CA PRO A 336 32.62 11.94 28.03
C PRO A 336 32.94 11.90 26.52
N GLY A 337 34.16 11.50 26.15
CA GLY A 337 34.56 11.30 24.76
C GLY A 337 33.88 10.10 24.08
N GLN A 338 33.63 9.01 24.81
CA GLN A 338 32.92 7.83 24.28
C GLN A 338 31.42 8.12 24.08
N GLU A 339 30.80 8.89 24.98
CA GLU A 339 29.41 9.32 24.82
C GLU A 339 29.22 10.22 23.61
N LEU A 340 30.14 11.17 23.39
CA LEU A 340 30.11 12.05 22.22
C LEU A 340 30.28 11.28 20.91
N LEU A 341 31.21 10.31 20.86
CA LEU A 341 31.40 9.45 19.69
C LEU A 341 30.17 8.60 19.40
N ARG A 342 29.54 8.03 20.44
CA ARG A 342 28.30 7.26 20.32
C ARG A 342 27.15 8.13 19.82
N ALA A 343 26.97 9.33 20.37
CA ALA A 343 25.94 10.27 19.92
C ALA A 343 26.15 10.66 18.44
N THR A 344 27.40 10.89 18.03
CA THR A 344 27.76 11.18 16.63
C THR A 344 27.43 10.00 15.70
N GLN A 345 27.72 8.76 16.12
CA GLN A 345 27.36 7.56 15.36
C GLN A 345 25.83 7.40 15.22
N LEU A 346 25.08 7.63 16.30
CA LEU A 346 23.62 7.59 16.28
C LEU A 346 23.03 8.66 15.35
N HIS A 347 23.60 9.87 15.35
CA HIS A 347 23.24 10.92 14.42
C HIS A 347 23.43 10.48 12.96
N HIS A 348 24.58 9.86 12.64
CA HIS A 348 24.85 9.34 11.31
C HIS A 348 23.84 8.26 10.87
N TYR A 349 23.39 7.40 11.79
CA TYR A 349 22.33 6.43 11.48
C TYR A 349 20.97 7.09 11.20
N VAL A 350 20.62 8.16 11.93
CA VAL A 350 19.39 8.93 11.67
C VAL A 350 19.46 9.59 10.30
N GLU A 351 20.57 10.25 9.97
CA GLU A 351 20.77 10.85 8.64
C GLU A 351 20.71 9.80 7.52
N GLY A 352 21.42 8.68 7.68
CA GLY A 352 21.40 7.57 6.74
C GLY A 352 20.01 6.96 6.56
N PHE A 353 19.20 6.90 7.63
CA PHE A 353 17.82 6.47 7.56
C PHE A 353 16.94 7.47 6.82
N LEU A 354 17.01 8.76 7.15
CA LEU A 354 16.13 9.77 6.54
C LEU A 354 16.46 10.06 5.07
N LEU A 355 17.72 9.86 4.66
CA LEU A 355 18.18 10.10 3.29
C LEU A 355 18.15 8.86 2.40
N HIS A 356 18.53 7.71 2.97
CA HIS A 356 18.70 6.45 2.22
C HIS A 356 17.81 5.32 2.71
N GLY A 357 17.03 5.50 3.76
CA GLY A 357 16.18 4.44 4.33
C GLY A 357 16.98 3.27 4.90
N LEU A 358 18.21 3.46 5.36
CA LEU A 358 19.05 2.38 5.86
C LEU A 358 19.14 2.38 7.38
N LEU A 359 18.86 1.24 8.00
CA LEU A 359 19.06 1.02 9.43
C LEU A 359 19.65 -0.37 9.71
N PRO A 360 20.66 -0.48 10.58
CA PRO A 360 21.12 -1.78 11.06
C PRO A 360 20.19 -2.32 12.15
N ALA A 361 20.11 -3.65 12.27
CA ALA A 361 19.22 -4.34 13.21
C ALA A 361 19.38 -3.90 14.67
N HIS A 362 20.61 -3.62 15.12
CA HIS A 362 20.86 -3.17 16.48
C HIS A 362 20.31 -1.75 16.75
N VAL A 363 20.35 -0.85 15.77
CA VAL A 363 19.74 0.49 15.88
C VAL A 363 18.22 0.38 15.88
N ILE A 364 17.65 -0.53 15.09
CA ILE A 364 16.21 -0.81 15.14
C ILE A 364 15.80 -1.31 16.53
N ARG A 365 16.59 -2.20 17.14
CA ARG A 365 16.35 -2.65 18.51
C ARG A 365 16.33 -1.49 19.51
N LEU A 366 17.28 -0.55 19.39
CA LEU A 366 17.34 0.64 20.25
C LEU A 366 16.11 1.54 20.07
N LEU A 367 15.68 1.78 18.82
CA LEU A 367 14.47 2.56 18.52
C LEU A 367 13.20 1.96 19.12
N LEU A 368 13.15 0.63 19.22
CA LEU A 368 11.97 -0.12 19.60
C LEU A 368 12.05 -0.73 21.01
N LYS A 369 13.02 -0.31 21.83
CA LYS A 369 13.24 -0.86 23.18
C LYS A 369 11.98 -0.96 24.06
N PRO A 370 11.00 -0.03 24.03
CA PRO A 370 9.76 -0.18 24.79
C PRO A 370 8.85 -1.34 24.34
N HIS A 371 9.05 -1.84 23.13
CA HIS A 371 8.19 -2.84 22.47
C HIS A 371 8.90 -4.18 22.21
N VAL A 372 10.23 -4.21 22.25
CA VAL A 372 11.06 -5.38 21.94
C VAL A 372 11.85 -5.77 23.19
N GLN A 373 11.48 -6.89 23.82
CA GLN A 373 12.13 -7.38 25.04
C GLN A 373 13.21 -8.42 24.68
N ALA A 374 12.86 -9.39 23.82
CA ALA A 374 13.75 -10.45 23.39
C ALA A 374 14.25 -10.26 21.94
N GLN A 375 15.33 -10.95 21.59
CA GLN A 375 15.81 -11.00 20.19
C GLN A 375 14.78 -11.64 19.25
N GLN A 376 13.99 -12.60 19.74
CA GLN A 376 12.91 -13.22 18.98
C GLN A 376 11.81 -12.21 18.61
N ASP A 377 11.48 -11.28 19.52
CA ASP A 377 10.48 -10.22 19.24
C ASP A 377 10.93 -9.34 18.08
N LEU A 378 12.22 -8.97 18.06
CA LEU A 378 12.80 -8.18 16.98
C LEU A 378 12.73 -8.93 15.64
N GLN A 379 13.09 -10.21 15.63
CA GLN A 379 13.07 -11.02 14.41
C GLN A 379 11.65 -11.12 13.84
N LEU A 380 10.67 -11.49 14.67
CA LEU A 380 9.27 -11.62 14.24
C LEU A 380 8.69 -10.29 13.77
N LEU A 381 9.06 -9.19 14.44
CA LEU A 381 8.64 -7.87 14.00
C LEU A 381 9.24 -7.51 12.65
N LEU A 382 10.52 -7.79 12.42
CA LEU A 382 11.16 -7.51 11.13
C LEU A 382 10.54 -8.38 10.03
N GLU A 383 10.24 -9.65 10.29
CA GLU A 383 9.48 -10.51 9.38
C GLU A 383 8.07 -9.96 9.08
N LEU A 384 7.39 -9.39 10.08
CA LEU A 384 6.11 -8.71 9.90
C LEU A 384 6.25 -7.46 9.03
N LEU A 385 7.22 -6.59 9.29
CA LEU A 385 7.46 -5.37 8.50
C LEU A 385 7.83 -5.70 7.04
N GLU A 386 8.58 -6.78 6.82
CA GLU A 386 8.84 -7.32 5.48
C GLU A 386 7.58 -7.84 4.81
N LYS A 387 6.74 -8.63 5.53
CA LYS A 387 5.45 -9.11 5.02
C LYS A 387 4.51 -7.95 4.66
N MET A 388 4.53 -6.87 5.44
CA MET A 388 3.77 -5.64 5.15
C MET A 388 4.34 -4.85 3.97
N GLY A 389 5.55 -5.18 3.51
CA GLY A 389 6.20 -4.49 2.39
C GLY A 389 6.85 -3.16 2.79
N LEU A 390 7.26 -3.00 4.05
CA LEU A 390 7.80 -1.72 4.57
C LEU A 390 9.32 -1.66 4.54
N CYS A 391 9.98 -2.79 4.72
CA CYS A 391 11.42 -2.89 4.59
C CYS A 391 11.84 -4.25 4.01
N TYR A 392 13.10 -4.37 3.63
CA TYR A 392 13.73 -5.66 3.32
C TYR A 392 15.14 -5.72 3.89
N CYS A 393 15.56 -6.90 4.32
CA CYS A 393 16.95 -7.13 4.72
C CYS A 393 17.88 -7.29 3.49
N LEU A 394 19.00 -6.56 3.49
CA LEU A 394 20.01 -6.59 2.43
C LEU A 394 20.91 -7.84 2.48
N ASN A 395 21.26 -8.26 3.70
CA ASN A 395 22.25 -9.31 3.94
C ASN A 395 21.62 -10.48 4.70
N LYS A 396 20.43 -10.95 4.27
CA LYS A 396 19.75 -12.07 4.93
C LYS A 396 20.71 -13.26 5.03
N PRO A 397 21.09 -13.71 6.25
CA PRO A 397 21.94 -14.86 6.37
C PRO A 397 21.14 -16.10 5.93
N LYS A 398 21.60 -16.80 4.90
CA LYS A 398 20.97 -18.03 4.40
C LYS A 398 21.19 -19.25 5.33
N GLY A 399 21.50 -19.03 6.61
CA GLY A 399 21.87 -20.04 7.60
C GLY A 399 22.33 -19.40 8.93
N LYS A 400 22.96 -20.17 9.83
CA LYS A 400 23.60 -19.60 11.04
C LYS A 400 24.64 -18.55 10.60
N PRO A 401 24.62 -17.33 11.17
CA PRO A 401 25.54 -16.27 10.77
C PRO A 401 26.98 -16.74 11.02
N LEU A 402 27.73 -16.94 9.94
CA LEU A 402 29.09 -17.46 10.03
C LEU A 402 30.05 -16.46 10.68
N ASN A 403 29.70 -15.18 10.86
CA ASN A 403 30.62 -14.14 11.33
C ASN A 403 29.98 -12.95 12.07
N GLY A 404 28.83 -13.09 12.73
CA GLY A 404 28.25 -12.01 13.54
C GLY A 404 28.01 -10.67 12.81
N SER A 405 27.90 -10.69 11.48
CA SER A 405 27.70 -9.47 10.67
C SER A 405 26.33 -8.86 10.95
N THR A 406 26.32 -7.55 11.22
CA THR A 406 25.08 -6.79 11.46
C THR A 406 24.18 -6.84 10.22
N ALA A 407 22.97 -7.36 10.37
CA ALA A 407 21.95 -7.29 9.33
C ALA A 407 21.48 -5.84 9.12
N TRP A 408 21.37 -5.42 7.86
CA TRP A 408 20.88 -4.10 7.47
C TRP A 408 19.52 -4.22 6.81
N TYR A 409 18.65 -3.26 7.12
CA TYR A 409 17.30 -3.16 6.59
C TYR A 409 17.16 -1.87 5.79
N LYS A 410 16.55 -1.99 4.61
CA LYS A 410 16.23 -0.89 3.71
C LYS A 410 14.73 -0.60 3.78
N PHE A 411 14.36 0.66 3.99
CA PHE A 411 13.00 1.20 3.98
C PHE A 411 12.82 2.07 2.73
N PRO A 412 12.23 1.54 1.64
CA PRO A 412 12.20 2.24 0.35
C PRO A 412 11.46 3.58 0.36
N CYS A 413 10.52 3.78 1.29
CA CYS A 413 9.78 5.03 1.45
C CYS A 413 10.65 6.25 1.84
N TYR A 414 11.88 6.03 2.32
CA TYR A 414 12.83 7.08 2.68
C TYR A 414 13.88 7.36 1.60
N VAL A 415 13.86 6.65 0.48
CA VAL A 415 14.85 6.87 -0.60
C VAL A 415 14.53 8.19 -1.29
N GLN A 416 15.38 9.20 -1.08
CA GLN A 416 15.19 10.53 -1.66
C GLN A 416 15.86 10.72 -3.02
N ASN A 417 16.96 10.00 -3.29
CA ASN A 417 17.73 10.14 -4.52
C ASN A 417 16.89 9.78 -5.76
N GLU A 418 16.74 10.72 -6.70
CA GLU A 418 15.90 10.50 -7.89
C GLU A 418 16.47 9.44 -8.84
N VAL A 419 17.80 9.35 -8.93
CA VAL A 419 18.51 8.42 -9.82
C VAL A 419 19.29 7.41 -8.97
N PRO A 420 19.18 6.10 -9.26
CA PRO A 420 20.05 5.09 -8.68
C PRO A 420 21.53 5.47 -8.90
N HIS A 421 22.42 5.24 -7.92
CA HIS A 421 23.84 5.59 -8.07
C HIS A 421 24.40 5.07 -9.41
N ALA A 422 24.97 6.00 -10.17
CA ALA A 422 25.29 5.89 -11.60
C ALA A 422 26.36 4.86 -11.96
N GLU A 423 26.94 4.14 -10.99
CA GLU A 423 27.89 3.05 -11.28
C GLU A 423 27.27 1.92 -12.12
N ALA A 424 25.94 1.82 -12.15
CA ALA A 424 25.20 0.93 -13.06
C ALA A 424 25.05 1.48 -14.49
N TRP A 425 25.17 2.80 -14.70
CA TRP A 425 24.99 3.45 -16.00
C TRP A 425 26.30 3.79 -16.71
N ILE A 426 27.40 4.05 -15.98
CA ILE A 426 28.66 4.54 -16.57
C ILE A 426 29.37 3.47 -17.45
N ASN A 427 29.01 2.20 -17.33
CA ASN A 427 29.47 1.14 -18.26
C ASN A 427 28.45 0.80 -19.37
N GLY A 428 27.30 1.47 -19.42
CA GLY A 428 26.22 1.22 -20.38
C GLY A 428 26.27 2.08 -21.66
N THR A 429 27.08 3.15 -21.67
CA THR A 429 27.31 3.98 -22.86
C THR A 429 28.80 4.16 -23.09
N ASN A 430 29.47 3.08 -23.48
CA ASN A 430 30.55 3.06 -24.47
C ASN A 430 30.97 1.61 -24.75
N LEU A 431 30.07 0.82 -25.34
CA LEU A 431 30.48 -0.21 -26.30
C LEU A 431 30.85 0.47 -27.62
N ALA A 432 31.85 1.35 -27.57
CA ALA A 432 32.67 1.64 -28.74
C ALA A 432 33.50 0.37 -29.00
N GLY A 433 32.88 -0.62 -29.66
CA GLY A 433 33.58 -1.83 -30.08
C GLY A 433 32.71 -3.05 -30.43
N GLN A 434 31.49 -3.20 -29.90
CA GLN A 434 30.60 -4.30 -30.30
C GLN A 434 29.16 -3.84 -30.46
N SER A 435 28.72 -3.77 -31.72
CA SER A 435 27.35 -3.50 -32.15
C SER A 435 26.45 -4.69 -31.83
N PHE A 436 26.03 -4.83 -30.57
CA PHE A 436 24.91 -5.71 -30.24
C PHE A 436 23.60 -4.96 -30.43
N VAL A 437 22.82 -5.39 -31.42
CA VAL A 437 21.45 -4.92 -31.61
C VAL A 437 20.58 -5.51 -30.49
N ALA A 438 20.49 -4.80 -29.36
CA ALA A 438 19.60 -5.16 -28.27
C ALA A 438 18.16 -4.74 -28.59
N GLU A 439 17.20 -5.65 -28.35
CA GLU A 439 15.79 -5.33 -28.30
C GLU A 439 15.41 -4.96 -26.86
N GLN A 440 14.49 -4.01 -26.70
CA GLN A 440 13.93 -3.63 -25.41
C GLN A 440 12.55 -4.25 -25.24
N LEU A 441 12.38 -4.98 -24.15
CA LEU A 441 11.10 -5.50 -23.69
C LEU A 441 10.64 -4.62 -22.53
N GLN A 442 9.46 -4.02 -22.63
CA GLN A 442 8.92 -3.14 -21.60
C GLN A 442 7.43 -3.37 -21.41
N ILE A 443 7.04 -3.64 -20.16
CA ILE A 443 5.65 -3.73 -19.72
C ILE A 443 5.34 -2.47 -18.93
N GLU A 444 4.23 -1.81 -19.24
CA GLU A 444 3.81 -0.55 -18.62
C GLU A 444 2.42 -0.68 -18.03
N TYR A 445 2.30 -0.30 -16.76
CA TYR A 445 1.06 -0.12 -16.03
C TYR A 445 0.73 1.36 -16.01
N SER A 446 -0.52 1.71 -16.27
CA SER A 446 -1.03 3.08 -16.19
C SER A 446 -2.20 3.14 -15.23
N PHE A 447 -2.22 4.20 -14.40
CA PHE A 447 -3.17 4.41 -13.32
C PHE A 447 -3.96 5.72 -13.56
N PRO A 448 -5.10 5.68 -14.27
CA PRO A 448 -5.78 6.90 -14.72
C PRO A 448 -6.43 7.75 -13.62
N PHE A 449 -6.78 7.14 -12.47
CA PHE A 449 -7.48 7.84 -11.39
C PHE A 449 -6.56 8.16 -10.21
N THR A 450 -5.82 7.17 -9.73
CA THR A 450 -4.90 7.33 -8.60
C THR A 450 -3.77 6.33 -8.69
N PHE A 451 -2.54 6.76 -8.44
CA PHE A 451 -1.45 5.88 -8.08
C PHE A 451 -1.55 5.56 -6.58
N PRO A 452 -1.63 4.28 -6.16
CA PRO A 452 -1.75 3.98 -4.74
C PRO A 452 -0.52 4.45 -3.96
N PRO A 453 -0.69 5.24 -2.88
CA PRO A 453 0.43 5.66 -2.06
C PRO A 453 1.23 4.47 -1.54
N GLY A 454 2.55 4.59 -1.60
CA GLY A 454 3.46 3.52 -1.19
C GLY A 454 3.57 2.34 -2.15
N LEU A 455 2.80 2.25 -3.26
CA LEU A 455 2.88 1.12 -4.19
C LEU A 455 4.30 0.86 -4.68
N PHE A 456 5.02 1.90 -5.13
CA PHE A 456 6.39 1.76 -5.62
C PHE A 456 7.35 1.29 -4.51
N ALA A 457 7.23 1.84 -3.30
CA ALA A 457 8.05 1.45 -2.15
C ALA A 457 7.79 -0.01 -1.73
N ARG A 458 6.52 -0.40 -1.65
CA ARG A 458 6.12 -1.78 -1.30
C ARG A 458 6.53 -2.76 -2.39
N TYR A 459 6.42 -2.37 -3.66
CA TYR A 459 6.89 -3.17 -4.77
C TYR A 459 8.41 -3.35 -4.75
N SER A 460 9.17 -2.30 -4.41
CA SER A 460 10.62 -2.40 -4.17
C SER A 460 10.96 -3.47 -3.14
N VAL A 461 10.19 -3.58 -2.05
CA VAL A 461 10.37 -4.62 -1.04
C VAL A 461 10.12 -6.02 -1.63
N GLN A 462 8.98 -6.22 -2.31
CA GLN A 462 8.57 -7.54 -2.83
C GLN A 462 9.56 -8.11 -3.86
N ILE A 463 10.13 -7.27 -4.72
CA ILE A 463 11.07 -7.75 -5.75
C ILE A 463 12.45 -8.12 -5.20
N ASN A 464 12.75 -7.83 -3.92
CA ASN A 464 14.08 -8.06 -3.34
C ASN A 464 14.49 -9.54 -3.39
N SER A 465 13.55 -10.47 -3.22
CA SER A 465 13.80 -11.92 -3.29
C SER A 465 14.13 -12.42 -4.70
N HIS A 466 13.82 -11.63 -5.74
CA HIS A 466 13.96 -12.00 -7.15
C HIS A 466 15.23 -11.45 -7.80
N VAL A 467 15.94 -10.54 -7.13
CA VAL A 467 17.11 -9.83 -7.68
C VAL A 467 18.37 -10.15 -6.87
N VAL A 468 19.52 -10.04 -7.53
CA VAL A 468 20.83 -10.39 -6.94
C VAL A 468 21.62 -9.14 -6.56
N HIS A 469 21.61 -8.13 -7.44
CA HIS A 469 22.21 -6.83 -7.21
C HIS A 469 21.19 -5.76 -7.58
N ARG A 470 21.11 -4.69 -6.80
CA ARG A 470 20.16 -3.60 -7.03
C ARG A 470 20.65 -2.26 -6.52
N SER A 471 20.18 -1.20 -7.16
CA SER A 471 20.35 0.20 -6.77
C SER A 471 18.98 0.86 -6.85
N ASP A 472 18.56 1.45 -5.73
CA ASP A 472 17.22 1.99 -5.55
C ASP A 472 17.28 3.52 -5.56
N GLY A 473 16.48 4.13 -6.43
CA GLY A 473 16.13 5.54 -6.43
C GLY A 473 14.64 5.73 -6.15
N LYS A 474 14.25 6.99 -5.93
CA LYS A 474 12.88 7.42 -5.59
C LYS A 474 11.86 7.03 -6.68
N LEU A 475 12.27 7.12 -7.94
CA LEU A 475 11.41 6.90 -9.10
C LEU A 475 11.89 5.74 -10.00
N GLN A 476 13.04 5.14 -9.69
CA GLN A 476 13.60 4.08 -10.52
C GLN A 476 14.38 3.08 -9.66
N ILE A 477 14.27 1.80 -9.99
CA ILE A 477 15.09 0.73 -9.43
C ILE A 477 15.84 0.10 -10.59
N PHE A 478 17.16 0.00 -10.46
CA PHE A 478 17.99 -0.76 -11.36
C PHE A 478 18.44 -2.04 -10.66
N ALA A 479 18.21 -3.20 -11.27
CA ALA A 479 18.54 -4.47 -10.66
C ALA A 479 19.01 -5.51 -11.68
N TYR A 480 19.62 -6.57 -11.18
CA TYR A 480 19.97 -7.76 -11.96
C TYR A 480 19.22 -8.97 -11.44
N ARG A 481 18.54 -9.69 -12.34
CA ARG A 481 18.07 -11.05 -12.09
C ARG A 481 19.01 -12.02 -12.79
N GLY A 482 19.85 -12.71 -12.01
CA GLY A 482 21.00 -13.43 -12.55
C GLY A 482 21.98 -12.44 -13.19
N LYS A 483 22.20 -12.56 -14.51
CA LYS A 483 23.05 -11.64 -15.29
C LYS A 483 22.27 -10.66 -16.16
N VAL A 484 20.93 -10.69 -16.10
CA VAL A 484 20.06 -9.90 -16.98
C VAL A 484 19.64 -8.63 -16.25
N PRO A 485 19.90 -7.43 -16.82
CA PRO A 485 19.50 -6.18 -16.20
C PRO A 485 17.98 -5.98 -16.32
N VAL A 486 17.39 -5.43 -15.27
CA VAL A 486 15.98 -5.04 -15.20
C VAL A 486 15.88 -3.64 -14.61
N VAL A 487 15.03 -2.82 -15.22
CA VAL A 487 14.73 -1.46 -14.78
C VAL A 487 13.26 -1.39 -14.42
N VAL A 488 12.96 -0.96 -13.19
CA VAL A 488 11.60 -0.58 -12.79
C VAL A 488 11.55 0.94 -12.72
N SER A 489 10.58 1.57 -13.35
CA SER A 489 10.44 3.03 -13.34
C SER A 489 9.01 3.46 -13.03
N TYR A 490 8.86 4.33 -12.05
CA TYR A 490 7.64 5.07 -11.76
C TYR A 490 7.75 6.48 -12.37
N ARG A 491 6.79 6.86 -13.22
CA ARG A 491 6.67 8.22 -13.73
C ARG A 491 5.40 8.85 -13.16
N PRO A 492 5.53 9.89 -12.32
CA PRO A 492 4.39 10.62 -11.82
C PRO A 492 3.57 11.27 -12.94
N ALA A 493 2.28 11.44 -12.71
CA ALA A 493 1.36 12.10 -13.64
C ALA A 493 1.81 13.53 -13.97
N LYS A 494 1.55 13.96 -15.22
CA LYS A 494 1.80 15.33 -15.70
C LYS A 494 0.51 15.93 -16.25
N GLY A 495 -0.24 16.59 -15.38
CA GLY A 495 -1.56 17.13 -15.69
C GLY A 495 -2.58 16.03 -15.98
N LEU A 496 -3.72 16.40 -16.59
CA LEU A 496 -4.86 15.50 -16.78
C LEU A 496 -4.68 14.46 -17.90
N LEU A 497 -3.69 14.64 -18.79
CA LEU A 497 -3.54 13.83 -20.00
C LEU A 497 -2.46 12.74 -19.87
N GLN A 498 -1.59 12.84 -18.88
CA GLN A 498 -0.52 11.87 -18.64
C GLN A 498 -0.70 11.27 -17.25
N PRO A 499 -1.33 10.10 -17.13
CA PRO A 499 -1.54 9.44 -15.85
C PRO A 499 -0.22 8.93 -15.27
N ASP A 500 -0.25 8.56 -13.99
CA ASP A 500 0.85 7.86 -13.35
C ASP A 500 1.14 6.54 -14.08
N THR A 501 2.42 6.22 -14.27
CA THR A 501 2.84 4.97 -14.91
C THR A 501 3.93 4.26 -14.12
N LEU A 502 3.86 2.93 -14.10
CA LEU A 502 4.91 2.06 -13.58
C LEU A 502 5.32 1.09 -14.68
N SER A 503 6.61 1.06 -15.02
CA SER A 503 7.14 0.20 -16.08
C SER A 503 8.20 -0.76 -15.56
N ILE A 504 8.27 -1.95 -16.17
CA ILE A 504 9.29 -2.98 -15.93
C ILE A 504 9.91 -3.28 -17.29
N ALA A 505 11.22 -3.03 -17.42
CA ALA A 505 11.93 -3.16 -18.68
C ALA A 505 13.19 -4.01 -18.56
N SER A 506 13.52 -4.74 -19.62
CA SER A 506 14.77 -5.48 -19.75
C SER A 506 15.23 -5.48 -21.22
N HIS A 507 16.49 -5.82 -21.44
CA HIS A 507 17.12 -5.79 -22.76
C HIS A 507 17.82 -7.11 -23.05
N ALA A 508 17.66 -7.60 -24.26
CA ALA A 508 18.36 -8.79 -24.76
C ALA A 508 18.43 -8.75 -26.29
N SER A 509 19.35 -9.51 -26.88
CA SER A 509 19.32 -9.74 -28.33
C SER A 509 18.06 -10.55 -28.70
N LEU A 510 17.54 -10.38 -29.91
CA LEU A 510 16.32 -11.08 -30.34
C LEU A 510 16.37 -12.61 -30.16
N PRO A 511 17.47 -13.33 -30.49
CA PRO A 511 17.56 -14.77 -30.24
C PRO A 511 17.49 -15.15 -28.75
N ASN A 512 17.89 -14.22 -27.88
CA ASN A 512 17.94 -14.41 -26.43
C ASN A 512 16.84 -13.65 -25.69
N ILE A 513 15.80 -13.14 -26.38
CA ILE A 513 14.75 -12.35 -25.73
C ILE A 513 14.01 -13.11 -24.61
N TRP A 514 14.05 -14.44 -24.67
CA TRP A 514 13.54 -15.31 -23.61
C TRP A 514 14.22 -15.05 -22.25
N THR A 515 15.48 -14.59 -22.22
CA THR A 515 16.18 -14.23 -20.97
C THR A 515 15.62 -12.95 -20.35
N ALA A 516 15.25 -11.97 -21.17
CA ALA A 516 14.55 -10.76 -20.73
C ALA A 516 13.17 -11.11 -20.16
N TRP A 517 12.42 -12.00 -20.82
CA TRP A 517 11.16 -12.52 -20.28
C TRP A 517 11.35 -13.24 -18.95
N GLN A 518 12.33 -14.15 -18.86
CA GLN A 518 12.67 -14.82 -17.59
C GLN A 518 13.03 -13.82 -16.50
N ALA A 519 13.67 -12.70 -16.84
CA ALA A 519 14.03 -11.66 -15.90
C ALA A 519 12.82 -10.86 -15.38
N ILE A 520 11.90 -10.46 -16.27
CA ILE A 520 10.78 -9.58 -15.89
C ILE A 520 9.53 -10.31 -15.40
N THR A 521 9.29 -11.55 -15.85
CA THR A 521 8.02 -12.26 -15.58
C THR A 521 7.74 -12.39 -14.08
N PRO A 522 8.70 -12.81 -13.23
CA PRO A 522 8.45 -12.88 -11.79
C PRO A 522 8.13 -11.52 -11.18
N LEU A 523 8.76 -10.45 -11.67
CA LEU A 523 8.51 -9.10 -11.16
C LEU A 523 7.12 -8.59 -11.54
N VAL A 524 6.68 -8.88 -12.77
CA VAL A 524 5.32 -8.61 -13.25
C VAL A 524 4.29 -9.37 -12.42
N GLU A 525 4.57 -10.62 -12.07
CA GLU A 525 3.70 -11.43 -11.22
C GLU A 525 3.64 -10.87 -9.79
N GLU A 526 4.75 -10.47 -9.19
CA GLU A 526 4.77 -9.80 -7.88
C GLU A 526 3.95 -8.51 -7.87
N LEU A 527 4.06 -7.68 -8.93
CA LEU A 527 3.25 -6.48 -9.03
C LEU A 527 1.76 -6.81 -9.14
N ASN A 528 1.40 -7.82 -9.95
CA ASN A 528 0.01 -8.25 -10.09
C ASN A 528 -0.56 -8.82 -8.80
N VAL A 529 0.25 -9.51 -7.97
CA VAL A 529 -0.13 -9.98 -6.63
C VAL A 529 -0.34 -8.78 -5.70
N LEU A 530 0.61 -7.85 -5.67
CA LEU A 530 0.54 -6.66 -4.82
C LEU A 530 -0.69 -5.80 -5.16
N LEU A 531 -1.00 -5.62 -6.45
CA LEU A 531 -2.18 -4.86 -6.90
C LEU A 531 -3.52 -5.48 -6.46
N GLN A 532 -3.55 -6.76 -6.03
CA GLN A 532 -4.75 -7.37 -5.45
C GLN A 532 -5.16 -6.70 -4.14
N GLU A 533 -4.24 -6.03 -3.45
CA GLU A 533 -4.56 -5.25 -2.27
C GLU A 533 -5.40 -4.00 -2.59
N TRP A 534 -5.51 -3.59 -3.85
CA TRP A 534 -6.41 -2.50 -4.24
C TRP A 534 -7.53 -3.03 -5.17
N PRO A 535 -8.51 -3.75 -4.59
CA PRO A 535 -9.58 -4.36 -5.37
C PRO A 535 -10.51 -3.35 -6.05
N GLY A 536 -10.48 -2.05 -5.75
CA GLY A 536 -11.21 -1.02 -6.50
C GLY A 536 -10.35 -0.20 -7.45
N LEU A 537 -9.06 -0.48 -7.55
CA LEU A 537 -8.15 0.27 -8.42
C LEU A 537 -8.41 -0.04 -9.89
N HIS A 538 -8.53 1.02 -10.68
CA HIS A 538 -8.50 0.95 -12.13
C HIS A 538 -7.08 1.16 -12.65
N TYR A 539 -6.59 0.18 -13.41
CA TYR A 539 -5.34 0.30 -14.17
C TYR A 539 -5.44 -0.43 -15.52
N THR A 540 -4.54 -0.06 -16.42
CA THR A 540 -4.32 -0.73 -17.71
C THR A 540 -2.89 -1.22 -17.80
N VAL A 541 -2.69 -2.37 -18.42
CA VAL A 541 -1.37 -2.97 -18.64
C VAL A 541 -1.12 -3.05 -20.13
N HIS A 542 0.08 -2.69 -20.56
CA HIS A 542 0.46 -2.71 -21.96
C HIS A 542 1.88 -3.27 -22.14
N ILE A 543 2.10 -3.97 -23.25
CA ILE A 543 3.43 -4.30 -23.73
C ILE A 543 3.82 -3.25 -24.78
N LEU A 544 4.87 -2.49 -24.53
CA LEU A 544 5.27 -1.44 -25.45
C LEU A 544 6.03 -2.03 -26.64
N CYS A 545 5.71 -1.54 -27.84
CA CYS A 545 6.33 -1.99 -29.08
C CYS A 545 7.83 -1.69 -29.08
N SER A 546 8.66 -2.75 -29.10
CA SER A 546 10.13 -2.63 -29.07
C SER A 546 10.67 -1.79 -30.22
N LYS A 547 10.04 -1.85 -31.39
CA LYS A 547 10.47 -1.09 -32.57
C LYS A 547 10.17 0.40 -32.44
N CYS A 548 9.01 0.76 -31.88
CA CYS A 548 8.71 2.16 -31.55
C CYS A 548 9.70 2.70 -30.52
N LEU A 549 10.03 1.91 -29.50
CA LEU A 549 11.01 2.28 -28.47
C LEU A 549 12.41 2.48 -29.07
N LYS A 550 12.85 1.56 -29.92
CA LYS A 550 14.15 1.63 -30.60
C LYS A 550 14.29 2.88 -31.49
N ARG A 551 13.19 3.36 -32.07
CA ARG A 551 13.14 4.62 -32.85
C ARG A 551 13.09 5.88 -31.98
N GLY A 552 12.96 5.74 -30.66
CA GLY A 552 12.78 6.88 -29.76
C GLY A 552 11.40 7.54 -29.89
N SER A 553 10.36 6.79 -30.28
CA SER A 553 9.01 7.34 -30.39
C SER A 553 8.52 7.87 -29.03
N PRO A 554 8.03 9.12 -28.93
CA PRO A 554 7.50 9.67 -27.69
C PRO A 554 6.17 9.01 -27.27
N ASN A 555 5.53 8.29 -28.19
CA ASN A 555 4.27 7.60 -27.95
C ASN A 555 4.35 6.22 -28.63
N PRO A 556 5.07 5.24 -28.04
CA PRO A 556 5.17 3.90 -28.60
C PRO A 556 3.80 3.23 -28.71
N HIS A 557 3.64 2.27 -29.63
CA HIS A 557 2.40 1.48 -29.64
C HIS A 557 2.33 0.60 -28.38
N ALA A 558 1.14 0.48 -27.82
CA ALA A 558 0.85 -0.22 -26.59
C ALA A 558 -0.02 -1.45 -26.90
N PHE A 559 0.62 -2.62 -27.02
CA PHE A 559 -0.12 -3.86 -27.19
C PHE A 559 -0.87 -4.21 -25.89
N PRO A 560 -2.07 -4.81 -25.97
CA PRO A 560 -2.86 -5.14 -24.77
C PRO A 560 -2.11 -6.08 -23.82
N GLY A 561 -2.09 -5.75 -22.53
CA GLY A 561 -1.43 -6.56 -21.50
C GLY A 561 -2.09 -7.92 -21.27
N GLU A 562 -3.33 -8.13 -21.73
CA GLU A 562 -4.00 -9.43 -21.71
C GLU A 562 -3.20 -10.52 -22.45
N LEU A 563 -2.38 -10.13 -23.43
CA LEU A 563 -1.49 -11.02 -24.17
C LEU A 563 -0.43 -11.70 -23.28
N LEU A 564 -0.08 -11.11 -22.13
CA LEU A 564 0.85 -11.72 -21.16
C LEU A 564 0.34 -13.06 -20.61
N SER A 565 -0.98 -13.23 -20.54
CA SER A 565 -1.64 -14.41 -19.97
C SER A 565 -2.16 -15.39 -21.04
N GLN A 566 -1.73 -15.23 -22.30
CA GLN A 566 -2.16 -16.01 -23.44
C GLN A 566 -0.96 -16.70 -24.10
N PRO A 567 -1.11 -17.95 -24.58
CA PRO A 567 -0.08 -18.61 -25.36
C PRO A 567 0.17 -17.86 -26.69
N ARG A 568 1.40 -17.96 -27.18
CA ARG A 568 1.75 -17.45 -28.50
C ARG A 568 0.88 -18.11 -29.59
N PRO A 569 0.35 -17.36 -30.55
CA PRO A 569 -0.37 -17.94 -31.68
C PRO A 569 0.52 -18.90 -32.49
N GLU A 570 -0.01 -20.07 -32.85
CA GLU A 570 0.72 -21.05 -33.65
C GLU A 570 0.96 -20.53 -35.08
N GLY A 571 2.12 -20.81 -35.65
CA GLY A 571 2.47 -20.43 -37.03
C GLY A 571 2.72 -18.92 -37.26
N VAL A 572 2.55 -18.07 -36.26
CA VAL A 572 2.76 -16.61 -36.38
C VAL A 572 4.15 -16.23 -35.86
N ALA A 573 5.03 -15.78 -36.75
CA ALA A 573 6.37 -15.32 -36.39
C ALA A 573 6.44 -13.81 -36.08
N GLU A 574 5.57 -13.02 -36.71
CA GLU A 574 5.58 -11.56 -36.63
C GLU A 574 4.16 -11.01 -36.57
N ILE A 575 4.01 -9.85 -35.91
CA ILE A 575 2.76 -9.08 -35.86
C ILE A 575 3.01 -7.65 -36.34
N ILE A 576 1.98 -6.97 -36.84
CA ILE A 576 2.11 -5.60 -37.36
C ILE A 576 1.93 -4.60 -36.22
N CYS A 577 2.82 -3.61 -36.13
CA CYS A 577 2.65 -2.44 -35.27
C CYS A 577 1.60 -1.49 -35.88
N PRO A 578 0.43 -1.26 -35.24
CA PRO A 578 -0.64 -0.43 -35.81
C PRO A 578 -0.24 1.03 -36.03
N LYS A 579 0.67 1.57 -35.19
CA LYS A 579 1.14 2.96 -35.35
C LYS A 579 2.03 3.18 -36.57
N ASN A 580 2.67 2.12 -37.06
CA ASN A 580 3.68 2.23 -38.13
C ASN A 580 3.28 1.49 -39.41
N GLY A 581 2.06 0.90 -39.48
CA GLY A 581 1.37 0.40 -40.67
C GLY A 581 1.98 -0.81 -41.40
N SER A 582 3.31 -0.89 -41.49
CA SER A 582 4.07 -1.91 -42.21
C SER A 582 5.21 -2.50 -41.38
N GLU A 583 5.53 -1.91 -40.22
CA GLU A 583 6.60 -2.41 -39.37
C GLU A 583 6.17 -3.70 -38.64
N ARG A 584 6.91 -4.76 -38.92
CA ARG A 584 6.71 -6.07 -38.32
C ARG A 584 7.52 -6.21 -37.03
N VAL A 585 6.87 -6.67 -35.98
CA VAL A 585 7.42 -6.93 -34.66
C VAL A 585 7.44 -8.44 -34.46
N ASN A 586 8.60 -8.99 -34.09
CA ASN A 586 8.68 -10.41 -33.79
C ASN A 586 7.74 -10.73 -32.62
N VAL A 587 6.92 -11.78 -32.78
CA VAL A 587 5.92 -12.19 -31.79
C VAL A 587 6.52 -12.45 -30.41
N ALA A 588 7.81 -12.84 -30.34
CA ALA A 588 8.52 -13.08 -29.10
C ALA A 588 8.83 -11.82 -28.29
N LEU A 589 8.60 -10.63 -28.83
CA LEU A 589 8.70 -9.35 -28.12
C LEU A 589 7.37 -8.94 -27.49
N VAL A 590 6.28 -9.66 -27.79
CA VAL A 590 4.92 -9.35 -27.31
C VAL A 590 4.36 -10.47 -26.45
N TYR A 591 4.59 -11.73 -26.82
CA TYR A 591 4.13 -12.89 -26.08
C TYR A 591 5.26 -13.51 -25.26
N PRO A 592 5.08 -13.67 -23.94
CA PRO A 592 6.05 -14.39 -23.12
C PRO A 592 6.15 -15.86 -23.59
N PRO A 593 7.31 -16.51 -23.41
CA PRO A 593 7.47 -17.94 -23.71
C PRO A 593 6.50 -18.82 -22.93
N THR A 594 6.24 -18.45 -21.67
CA THR A 594 5.25 -19.09 -20.80
C THR A 594 4.27 -18.01 -20.34
N PRO A 595 2.95 -18.19 -20.54
CA PRO A 595 1.95 -17.23 -20.07
C PRO A 595 2.04 -16.98 -18.56
N THR A 596 1.77 -15.74 -18.13
CA THR A 596 1.73 -15.39 -16.71
C THR A 596 0.58 -16.10 -16.00
N VAL A 597 0.81 -16.53 -14.75
CA VAL A 597 -0.21 -17.26 -13.98
C VAL A 597 -1.39 -16.36 -13.63
N ILE A 598 -1.10 -15.11 -13.27
CA ILE A 598 -2.09 -14.10 -12.94
C ILE A 598 -2.29 -13.22 -14.16
N SER A 599 -3.53 -13.19 -14.67
CA SER A 599 -3.92 -12.21 -15.68
C SER A 599 -4.03 -10.83 -15.03
N PRO A 600 -3.64 -9.73 -15.71
CA PRO A 600 -3.78 -8.38 -15.18
C PRO A 600 -5.19 -8.00 -14.71
N CYS A 601 -6.22 -8.71 -15.18
CA CYS A 601 -7.63 -8.52 -14.79
C CYS A 601 -8.17 -9.60 -13.85
N SER A 602 -7.35 -10.56 -13.45
CA SER A 602 -7.76 -11.65 -12.56
C SER A 602 -7.69 -11.16 -11.12
N LYS A 603 -8.85 -10.90 -10.51
CA LYS A 603 -8.94 -10.76 -9.06
C LYS A 603 -9.29 -12.10 -8.45
N LYS A 604 -8.53 -12.55 -7.44
CA LYS A 604 -9.03 -13.61 -6.56
C LYS A 604 -10.19 -12.96 -5.80
N ASN A 605 -11.40 -13.51 -5.92
CA ASN A 605 -12.51 -13.09 -5.07
C ASN A 605 -12.17 -13.46 -3.63
N VAL A 606 -11.53 -12.55 -2.89
CA VAL A 606 -11.21 -12.73 -1.47
C VAL A 606 -12.52 -12.83 -0.65
N GLY A 607 -13.63 -12.29 -1.14
CA GLY A 607 -14.93 -12.30 -0.46
C GLY A 607 -15.89 -13.46 -0.78
N GLU A 608 -15.62 -14.34 -1.74
CA GLU A 608 -16.59 -15.40 -2.11
C GLU A 608 -16.35 -16.75 -1.42
N LYS A 609 -15.24 -16.96 -0.73
CA LYS A 609 -14.98 -18.25 -0.07
C LYS A 609 -15.89 -18.57 1.12
N HIS A 610 -16.66 -17.61 1.65
CA HIS A 610 -17.45 -17.82 2.86
C HIS A 610 -18.94 -17.46 2.76
N ARG A 611 -19.48 -17.30 1.54
CA ARG A 611 -20.94 -17.07 1.37
C ARG A 611 -21.78 -18.35 1.38
N ASN A 612 -21.15 -19.52 1.38
CA ASN A 612 -21.80 -20.82 1.57
C ASN A 612 -21.23 -21.53 2.80
N GLN A 613 -21.62 -21.09 4.00
CA GLN A 613 -21.79 -21.92 5.19
C GLN A 613 -22.52 -21.16 6.30
#